data_AF-A0A829F1H8-F1
#
_entry.id   AF-A0A829F1H8-F1
#
_cell.length_a   1.000
_cell.length_b   1.000
_cell.length_c   1.000
_cell.angle_alpha   90.00
_cell.angle_beta   90.00
_cell.angle_gamma   90.00
#
_symmetry.space_group_name_H-M   'P 1'
#
loop_
_entity.id
_entity.type
_entity.pdbx_description
1 polymer ?
#
loop_
_entity_poly.entity_id
_entity_poly.type
_entity_poly.pdbx_seq_one_letter_code
_entity_poly.pdbx_strand_id
1 'polypeptide(L)' 'MIKTVIFDWAGTTVDFGCMAPVHAFRNAFLEKGIQLTDKEIREPMGKLKWDHIQ' A
#
# COMPACT_ATOMS: atom_id res chain seq x y z
N MET A 1 13.11 3.81 -30.51
CA MET A 1 13.74 3.07 -29.38
C MET A 1 13.30 3.71 -28.07
N ILE A 2 12.86 2.90 -27.10
CA ILE A 2 12.61 3.35 -25.72
C ILE A 2 13.97 3.60 -25.05
N LYS A 3 14.12 4.71 -24.32
CA LYS A 3 15.39 5.12 -23.71
C LYS A 3 15.46 4.88 -22.19
N THR A 4 14.32 4.81 -21.51
CA THR A 4 14.26 4.71 -20.04
C THR A 4 12.93 4.13 -19.60
N VAL A 5 12.95 3.40 -18.49
CA VAL A 5 11.77 2.96 -17.74
C VAL A 5 12.02 3.27 -16.26
N ILE A 6 11.02 3.79 -15.56
CA ILE A 6 11.05 4.03 -14.12
C ILE A 6 10.08 3.04 -13.48
N PHE A 7 10.54 2.33 -12.47
CA PHE A 7 9.74 1.35 -11.75
C PHE A 7 9.41 1.84 -10.34
N ASP A 8 8.22 1.49 -9.89
CA ASP A 8 7.88 1.54 -8.48
C ASP A 8 8.50 0.35 -7.72
N TRP A 9 8.40 0.37 -6.39
CA TRP A 9 8.96 -0.64 -5.51
C TRP A 9 7.99 -1.78 -5.23
N ALA A 10 7.07 -1.58 -4.28
CA ALA A 10 6.21 -2.63 -3.76
C ALA A 10 5.17 -3.09 -4.79
N GLY A 11 5.13 -4.39 -5.09
CA GLY A 11 4.28 -4.96 -6.12
C GLY A 11 4.80 -4.78 -7.55
N THR A 12 5.93 -4.09 -7.76
CA THR A 12 6.56 -3.93 -9.09
C THR A 12 7.94 -4.56 -9.16
N THR A 13 8.88 -4.16 -8.30
CA THR A 13 10.25 -4.71 -8.25
C THR A 13 10.52 -5.55 -7.01
N VAL A 14 9.78 -5.29 -5.92
CA VAL A 14 9.90 -5.98 -4.63
C VAL A 14 8.51 -6.21 -4.01
N ASP A 15 8.43 -6.95 -2.90
CA ASP A 15 7.19 -7.19 -2.14
C ASP A 15 6.05 -7.73 -3.02
N PHE A 16 6.14 -9.02 -3.38
CA PHE A 16 5.13 -9.67 -4.20
C PHE A 16 3.73 -9.54 -3.57
N GLY A 17 2.80 -8.97 -4.32
CA GLY A 17 1.43 -8.71 -3.86
C GLY A 17 1.24 -7.42 -3.05
N CYS A 18 2.31 -6.63 -2.86
CA CYS A 18 2.32 -5.37 -2.09
C CYS A 18 1.74 -5.57 -0.68
N MET A 19 2.27 -6.56 0.03
CA MET A 19 1.69 -7.06 1.29
C MET A 19 2.17 -6.26 2.50
N ALA A 20 3.40 -5.71 2.45
CA ALA A 20 3.96 -4.93 3.54
C ALA A 20 3.07 -3.73 3.94
N PRO A 21 2.62 -2.86 3.01
CA PRO A 21 1.75 -1.75 3.38
C PRO A 21 0.36 -2.21 3.83
N VAL A 22 -0.16 -3.32 3.28
CA VAL A 22 -1.46 -3.87 3.70
C VAL A 22 -1.43 -4.29 5.17
N HIS A 23 -0.38 -5.01 5.58
CA HIS A 23 -0.20 -5.42 6.98
C HIS A 23 0.01 -4.23 7.90
N ALA A 24 0.81 -3.25 7.49
CA ALA A 24 1.07 -2.05 8.28
C ALA A 24 -0.21 -1.28 8.59
N PHE A 25 -1.05 -1.03 7.57
CA PHE A 25 -2.33 -0.34 7.77
C PHE A 25 -3.31 -1.17 8.58
N ARG A 26 -3.48 -2.46 8.27
CA ARG A 26 -4.38 -3.33 9.02
C ARG A 26 -4.05 -3.30 10.51
N ASN A 27 -2.78 -3.47 10.86
CA ASN A 27 -2.34 -3.49 12.25
C ASN A 27 -2.54 -2.12 12.93
N ALA A 28 -2.16 -1.02 12.27
CA ALA A 28 -2.30 0.33 12.84
C ALA A 28 -3.76 0.71 13.14
N PHE A 29 -4.69 0.35 12.26
CA PHE A 29 -6.12 0.58 12.48
C PHE A 29 -6.72 -0.41 13.49
N LEU A 30 -6.29 -1.67 13.47
CA LEU A 30 -6.73 -2.67 14.43
C LEU A 30 -6.35 -2.31 15.87
N GLU A 31 -5.16 -1.73 16.09
CA GLU A 31 -4.75 -1.18 17.40
C GLU A 31 -5.66 -0.06 17.91
N LYS A 32 -6.42 0.60 17.02
CA LYS A 32 -7.44 1.59 17.35
C LYS A 32 -8.85 1.01 17.40
N GLY A 33 -9.00 -0.32 17.29
CA GLY A 33 -10.28 -1.02 17.28
C GLY A 33 -11.05 -0.89 15.96
N ILE A 34 -10.39 -0.42 14.89
CA ILE A 34 -11.00 -0.25 13.57
C ILE A 34 -10.61 -1.44 12.69
N GLN A 35 -11.60 -2.21 12.26
CA GLN A 35 -11.38 -3.31 11.32
C GLN A 35 -11.60 -2.81 9.89
N LEU A 36 -10.57 -2.97 9.05
CA LEU A 36 -10.62 -2.63 7.63
C LEU A 36 -10.50 -3.88 6.78
N THR A 37 -11.19 -3.89 5.64
CA THR A 37 -11.05 -4.91 4.62
C THR A 37 -9.78 -4.68 3.78
N ASP A 38 -9.25 -5.73 3.17
CA ASP A 38 -8.12 -5.63 2.24
C ASP A 38 -8.45 -4.71 1.06
N LYS A 39 -9.71 -4.64 0.65
CA LYS A 39 -10.17 -3.79 -0.44
C LYS A 39 -10.03 -2.30 -0.06
N GLU A 40 -10.51 -1.90 1.12
CA GLU A 40 -10.40 -0.52 1.62
C GLU A 40 -8.94 -0.11 1.80
N ILE A 41 -8.11 -1.00 2.36
CA ILE A 41 -6.68 -0.71 2.55
C ILE A 41 -5.96 -0.56 1.20
N ARG A 42 -6.33 -1.35 0.19
CA ARG A 42 -5.65 -1.36 -1.12
C ARG A 42 -6.09 -0.20 -2.02
N GLU A 43 -7.28 0.35 -1.84
CA GLU A 43 -7.86 1.39 -2.69
C GLU A 43 -6.91 2.61 -2.89
N PRO A 44 -6.26 3.17 -1.86
CA PRO A 44 -5.39 4.33 -2.05
C PRO A 44 -3.93 4.01 -2.37
N MET A 45 -3.54 2.74 -2.55
CA MET A 45 -2.12 2.35 -2.72
C MET A 45 -1.42 3.11 -3.86
N GLY A 46 -0.17 3.52 -3.59
CA GLY A 46 0.63 4.38 -4.48
C GLY A 46 0.64 5.86 -4.08
N LYS A 47 -0.33 6.34 -3.28
CA LYS A 47 -0.25 7.66 -2.63
C LYS A 47 0.67 7.66 -1.40
N LEU A 48 1.02 8.85 -0.94
CA LEU A 48 1.74 9.03 0.32
C LEU A 48 0.89 8.52 1.49
N LYS A 49 1.56 8.00 2.53
CA LYS A 49 0.89 7.37 3.68
C LYS A 49 -0.06 8.31 4.42
N TRP A 50 0.22 9.61 4.46
CA TRP A 50 -0.68 10.59 5.06
C TRP A 50 -1.97 10.76 4.25
N ASP A 51 -1.86 10.77 2.93
CA ASP A 51 -3.04 10.90 2.04
C ASP A 51 -3.90 9.62 2.03
N HIS A 52 -3.45 8.54 2.67
CA HIS A 52 -4.22 7.31 2.86
C HIS A 52 -5.21 7.37 4.01
N ILE A 53 -5.04 8.32 4.93
CA ILE A 53 -5.83 8.41 6.17
C ILE A 53 -6.65 9.71 6.29
N GLN A 54 -6.68 10.51 5.21
CA GLN A 54 -7.60 11.65 5.05
C GLN A 54 -9.00 11.15 4.70
#